data_AF-A0AAQ3SIB9-F1
#
_entry.id   AF-A0AAQ3SIB9-F1
#
_cell.length_a   1.000
_cell.length_b   1.000
_cell.length_c   1.000
_cell.angle_alpha   90.00
_cell.angle_beta   90.00
_cell.angle_gamma   90.00
#
_symmetry.space_group_name_H-M   'P 1'
#
loop_
_entity.id
_entity.type
_entity.pdbx_description
1 polymer ?
#
loop_
_entity_poly.entity_id
_entity_poly.type
_entity_poly.pdbx_seq_one_letter_code
_entity_poly.pdbx_strand_id
1 'polypeptide(L)'
;MVRCSCRKLECEGLPCCHIMLVLIDLGVVMPQCCVLNRWTLNAKSGSPLDTADPVRSMKGTRLSELMNLAKQVFEEAACSTNEYLRWKGILEQEREVKRTRDGVDNKSSCPVGEENHLDAEASPINVLDPEPVQNKGAPKKFKSFLDKPKKRRCSECSSPDHDRTTCPKLRRYVQGSDQDMRLVGEMTHARLRVY
;
A
#
# COMPACT_ATOMS: atom_id res chain seq x y z
N MET A 1 23.57 17.14 24.83
CA MET A 1 22.28 16.44 24.55
C MET A 1 21.30 17.47 24.02
N VAL A 2 20.77 17.26 22.83
CA VAL A 2 19.78 18.18 22.24
C VAL A 2 18.45 18.01 22.96
N ARG A 3 17.86 19.11 23.44
CA ARG A 3 16.59 19.11 24.17
C ARG A 3 15.71 20.24 23.68
N CYS A 4 14.41 20.00 23.64
CA CYS A 4 13.42 21.03 23.38
C CYS A 4 12.25 20.87 24.34
N SER A 5 11.68 21.99 24.78
CA SER A 5 10.47 22.00 25.61
C SER A 5 9.28 21.27 24.96
N CYS A 6 9.28 21.15 23.61
CA CYS A 6 8.30 20.38 22.84
C CYS A 6 8.28 18.88 23.19
N ARG A 7 9.39 18.35 23.73
CA ARG A 7 9.64 16.93 24.05
C ARG A 7 9.40 15.91 22.93
N LYS A 8 9.27 16.37 21.68
CA LYS A 8 8.95 15.49 20.53
C LYS A 8 10.05 14.47 20.27
N LEU A 9 11.30 14.82 20.50
CA LEU A 9 12.41 13.88 20.35
C LEU A 9 12.32 12.76 21.40
N GLU A 10 11.96 13.09 22.63
CA GLU A 10 11.79 12.13 23.71
C GLU A 10 10.53 11.26 23.51
N CYS A 11 9.43 11.83 23.02
CA CYS A 11 8.16 11.12 22.80
C CYS A 11 8.13 10.30 21.52
N GLU A 12 8.57 10.87 20.39
CA GLU A 12 8.46 10.26 19.05
C GLU A 12 9.82 9.78 18.52
N GLY A 13 10.93 10.31 19.03
CA GLY A 13 12.28 9.98 18.53
C GLY A 13 12.69 10.70 17.28
N LEU A 14 11.91 11.70 16.89
CA LEU A 14 12.17 12.55 15.74
C LEU A 14 12.39 13.98 16.25
N PRO A 15 13.39 14.71 15.73
CA PRO A 15 13.56 16.13 16.05
C PRO A 15 12.28 16.93 15.76
N CYS A 16 11.82 17.77 16.69
CA CYS A 16 10.76 18.75 16.35
C CYS A 16 11.30 19.85 15.44
N CYS A 17 10.39 20.59 14.81
CA CYS A 17 10.72 21.77 13.99
C CYS A 17 11.66 22.74 14.73
N HIS A 18 11.47 22.96 16.03
CA HIS A 18 12.36 23.82 16.82
C HIS A 18 13.81 23.33 16.84
N ILE A 19 14.01 22.02 17.00
CA ILE A 19 15.35 21.42 16.96
C ILE A 19 15.92 21.53 15.55
N MET A 20 15.12 21.20 14.54
CA MET A 20 15.54 21.26 13.13
C MET A 20 15.99 22.66 12.72
N LEU A 21 15.25 23.70 13.10
CA LEU A 21 15.60 25.09 12.80
C LEU A 21 16.95 25.47 13.41
N VAL A 22 17.17 25.17 14.69
CA VAL A 22 18.46 25.45 15.35
C VAL A 22 19.61 24.69 14.67
N LEU A 23 19.42 23.44 14.28
CA LEU A 23 20.46 22.67 13.58
C LEU A 23 20.79 23.25 12.20
N ILE A 24 19.77 23.72 11.47
CA ILE A 24 19.93 24.38 10.17
C ILE A 24 20.68 25.70 10.33
N ASP A 25 20.27 26.53 11.29
CA ASP A 25 20.89 27.84 11.55
C ASP A 25 22.37 27.71 11.96
N LEU A 26 22.70 26.64 12.70
CA LEU A 26 24.07 26.31 13.08
C LEU A 26 24.86 25.61 11.96
N GLY A 27 24.21 25.22 10.86
CA GLY A 27 24.85 24.49 9.76
C GLY A 27 25.42 23.14 10.15
N VAL A 28 24.91 22.52 11.22
CA VAL A 28 25.45 21.26 11.74
C VAL A 28 24.73 20.07 11.12
N VAL A 29 25.50 19.02 10.83
CA VAL A 29 24.94 17.72 10.45
C VAL A 29 24.10 17.17 11.61
N MET A 30 23.06 16.39 11.27
CA MET A 30 22.17 15.80 12.25
C MET A 30 22.94 15.03 13.34
N PRO A 31 22.85 15.45 14.63
CA PRO A 31 23.60 14.81 15.70
C PRO A 31 23.14 13.36 15.91
N GLN A 32 24.05 12.45 16.24
CA GLN A 32 23.70 11.04 16.47
C GLN A 32 22.65 10.86 17.58
N CYS A 33 22.62 11.74 18.59
CA CYS A 33 21.60 11.71 19.64
C CYS A 33 20.17 12.02 19.14
N CYS A 34 20.03 12.55 17.93
CA CYS A 34 18.77 12.80 17.26
C CYS A 34 18.33 11.64 16.35
N VAL A 35 19.19 10.63 16.14
CA VAL A 35 18.95 9.48 15.25
C VAL A 35 18.80 8.23 16.11
N LEU A 36 17.58 7.86 16.46
CA LEU A 36 17.31 6.67 17.27
C LEU A 36 17.28 5.41 16.40
N ASN A 37 17.78 4.28 16.93
CA ASN A 37 17.88 3.00 16.20
C ASN A 37 16.56 2.54 15.54
N ARG A 38 15.40 2.82 16.15
CA ARG A 38 14.11 2.47 15.54
C ARG A 38 13.83 3.14 14.19
N TRP A 39 14.52 4.25 13.91
CA TRP A 39 14.39 5.04 12.69
C TRP A 39 15.54 4.79 11.71
N THR A 40 16.44 3.84 12.00
CA THR A 40 17.54 3.45 11.09
C THR A 40 17.20 2.15 10.37
N LEU A 41 17.90 1.88 9.25
CA LEU A 41 17.75 0.65 8.48
C LEU A 41 17.98 -0.61 9.34
N ASN A 42 18.82 -0.49 10.37
CA ASN A 42 19.17 -1.57 11.30
C ASN A 42 18.12 -1.77 12.41
N ALA A 43 16.95 -1.10 12.37
CA ALA A 43 15.88 -1.32 13.34
C ALA A 43 15.43 -2.78 13.44
N LYS A 44 15.61 -3.56 12.36
CA LYS A 44 15.21 -4.96 12.27
C LYS A 44 16.31 -5.97 12.68
N SER A 45 17.57 -5.57 12.75
CA SER A 45 18.70 -6.50 12.93
C SER A 45 18.86 -7.09 14.35
N GLY A 46 17.84 -6.95 15.21
CA GLY A 46 17.88 -7.35 16.62
C GLY A 46 16.93 -8.48 17.00
N SER A 47 16.10 -9.00 16.08
CA SER A 47 15.28 -10.18 16.37
C SER A 47 16.05 -11.46 16.02
N PRO A 48 16.24 -12.41 16.96
CA PRO A 48 16.70 -13.77 16.66
C PRO A 48 15.72 -14.56 15.76
N LEU A 49 14.61 -13.93 15.38
CA LEU A 49 13.58 -14.43 14.47
C LEU A 49 13.77 -13.87 13.05
N ASP A 50 15.02 -13.63 12.65
CA ASP A 50 15.40 -13.50 11.24
C ASP A 50 16.10 -14.80 10.79
N THR A 51 15.41 -15.93 10.95
CA THR A 51 15.34 -16.88 9.83
C THR A 51 14.39 -16.27 8.79
N ALA A 52 14.83 -15.17 8.18
CA ALA A 52 14.48 -14.96 6.78
C ALA A 52 15.04 -16.19 6.08
N ASP A 53 14.15 -17.15 5.80
CA ASP A 53 14.46 -18.37 5.06
C ASP A 53 15.49 -18.00 3.98
N PRO A 54 16.73 -18.53 4.05
CA PRO A 54 17.78 -18.15 3.11
C PRO A 54 17.33 -18.34 1.65
N VAL A 55 16.36 -19.23 1.40
CA VAL A 55 15.73 -19.43 0.09
C VAL A 55 14.84 -18.25 -0.31
N ARG A 56 14.03 -17.68 0.60
CA ARG A 56 13.20 -16.49 0.36
C ARG A 56 14.06 -15.23 0.18
N SER A 57 15.16 -15.15 0.93
CA SER A 57 16.18 -14.10 0.78
C SER A 57 16.87 -14.19 -0.60
N MET A 58 17.30 -15.39 -1.03
CA MET A 58 17.92 -15.61 -2.35
C MET A 58 16.97 -15.40 -3.53
N LYS A 59 15.68 -15.73 -3.40
CA LYS A 59 14.69 -15.44 -4.45
C LYS A 59 14.51 -13.93 -4.65
N GLY A 60 14.50 -13.18 -3.55
CA GLY A 60 14.39 -11.71 -3.59
C GLY A 60 15.60 -11.06 -4.26
N THR A 61 16.82 -11.51 -3.95
CA THR A 61 18.05 -10.98 -4.57
C THR A 61 18.11 -11.29 -6.06
N ARG A 62 17.85 -12.54 -6.46
CA ARG A 62 17.80 -12.95 -7.88
C ARG A 62 16.75 -12.19 -8.67
N LEU A 63 15.56 -11.98 -8.09
CA LEU A 63 14.50 -11.20 -8.74
C LEU A 63 14.92 -9.74 -8.92
N SER A 64 15.54 -9.15 -7.89
CA SER A 64 16.00 -7.75 -7.95
C SER A 64 17.06 -7.55 -9.03
N GLU A 65 18.01 -8.47 -9.13
CA GLU A 65 19.04 -8.48 -10.18
C GLU A 65 18.43 -8.56 -11.58
N LEU A 66 17.50 -9.51 -11.79
CA LEU A 66 16.79 -9.65 -13.07
C LEU A 66 16.00 -8.40 -13.44
N MET A 67 15.31 -7.78 -12.48
CA MET A 67 14.54 -6.55 -12.74
C MET A 67 15.46 -5.37 -13.07
N ASN A 68 16.62 -5.26 -12.43
CA ASN A 68 17.59 -4.20 -12.71
C ASN A 68 18.19 -4.33 -14.12
N LEU A 69 18.50 -5.55 -14.57
CA LEU A 69 18.96 -5.81 -15.94
C LEU A 69 17.84 -5.51 -16.95
N ALA A 70 16.63 -6.03 -16.69
CA ALA A 70 15.48 -5.86 -17.57
C ALA A 70 15.08 -4.39 -17.74
N LYS A 71 15.16 -3.60 -16.67
CA LYS A 71 14.80 -2.18 -16.67
C LYS A 71 15.58 -1.39 -17.72
N GLN A 72 16.91 -1.52 -17.74
CA GLN A 72 17.76 -0.78 -18.69
C GLN A 72 17.39 -1.10 -20.14
N VAL A 73 17.19 -2.39 -20.41
CA VAL A 73 16.81 -2.90 -21.73
C VAL A 73 15.41 -2.41 -22.15
N PHE A 74 14.44 -2.42 -21.24
CA PHE A 74 13.07 -2.01 -21.55
C PHE A 74 12.92 -0.50 -21.69
N GLU A 75 13.68 0.30 -20.93
CA GLU A 75 13.70 1.75 -21.08
C GLU A 75 14.18 2.15 -22.49
N GLU A 76 15.25 1.51 -22.98
CA GLU A 76 15.74 1.75 -24.35
C GLU A 76 14.75 1.22 -25.40
N ALA A 77 14.27 -0.01 -25.25
CA ALA A 77 13.34 -0.62 -26.19
C ALA A 77 12.00 0.11 -26.30
N ALA A 78 11.53 0.74 -25.22
CA ALA A 78 10.26 1.50 -25.22
C ALA A 78 10.29 2.72 -26.15
N CYS A 79 11.48 3.19 -26.55
CA CYS A 79 11.64 4.30 -27.48
C CYS A 79 11.40 3.91 -28.96
N SER A 80 11.32 2.61 -29.26
CA SER A 80 11.13 2.09 -30.63
C SER A 80 9.99 1.08 -30.66
N THR A 81 9.01 1.30 -31.54
CA THR A 81 7.88 0.36 -31.71
C THR A 81 8.34 -1.05 -32.06
N ASN A 82 9.39 -1.17 -32.89
CA ASN A 82 9.91 -2.48 -33.30
C ASN A 82 10.58 -3.21 -32.12
N GLU A 83 11.44 -2.53 -31.36
CA GLU A 83 12.10 -3.13 -30.20
C GLU A 83 11.11 -3.45 -29.07
N TYR A 84 10.13 -2.59 -28.83
CA TYR A 84 9.02 -2.88 -27.93
C TYR A 84 8.29 -4.17 -28.31
N LEU A 85 7.89 -4.32 -29.58
CA LEU A 85 7.20 -5.53 -30.05
C LEU A 85 8.09 -6.77 -29.96
N ARG A 86 9.38 -6.64 -30.27
CA ARG A 86 10.37 -7.71 -30.12
C ARG A 86 10.45 -8.20 -28.68
N TRP A 87 10.67 -7.30 -27.72
CA TRP A 87 10.77 -7.66 -26.29
C TRP A 87 9.45 -8.18 -25.73
N LYS A 88 8.32 -7.61 -26.14
CA LYS A 88 6.99 -8.13 -25.78
C LYS A 88 6.82 -9.58 -26.24
N GLY A 89 7.16 -9.88 -27.50
CA GLY A 89 7.07 -11.24 -28.05
C GLY A 89 7.96 -12.23 -27.31
N ILE A 90 9.21 -11.84 -26.98
CA ILE A 90 10.14 -12.68 -26.19
C ILE A 90 9.54 -13.03 -24.82
N LEU A 91 8.98 -12.04 -24.11
CA LEU A 91 8.40 -12.26 -22.78
C LEU A 91 7.13 -13.11 -22.81
N GLU A 92 6.29 -12.94 -23.82
CA GLU A 92 5.08 -13.75 -24.01
C GLU A 92 5.44 -15.20 -24.36
N GLN A 93 6.43 -15.41 -25.22
CA GLN A 93 6.93 -16.73 -25.58
C GLN A 93 7.52 -17.46 -24.38
N GLU A 94 8.40 -16.81 -23.61
CA GLU A 94 9.03 -17.42 -22.42
C GLU A 94 7.99 -17.79 -21.35
N ARG A 95 6.91 -17.03 -21.24
CA ARG A 95 5.79 -17.34 -20.34
C ARG A 95 5.05 -18.60 -20.79
N GLU A 96 4.88 -18.79 -22.09
CA GLU A 96 4.18 -19.96 -22.64
C GLU A 96 5.04 -21.23 -22.57
N VAL A 97 6.34 -21.12 -22.82
CA VAL A 97 7.30 -22.23 -22.64
C VAL A 97 7.30 -22.74 -21.19
N LYS A 98 7.18 -21.84 -20.20
CA LYS A 98 7.08 -22.25 -18.79
C LYS A 98 5.78 -23.00 -18.48
N ARG A 99 4.64 -22.52 -18.99
CA ARG A 99 3.35 -23.20 -18.81
C ARG A 99 3.31 -24.60 -19.43
N THR A 100 3.91 -24.75 -20.61
CA THR A 100 3.95 -26.04 -21.30
C THR A 100 4.87 -27.03 -20.60
N ARG A 101 5.99 -26.59 -20.01
CA ARG A 101 6.85 -27.45 -19.15
C ARG A 101 6.12 -27.96 -17.92
N ASP A 102 5.47 -27.06 -17.16
CA ASP A 102 4.74 -27.44 -15.94
C ASP A 102 3.54 -28.38 -16.24
N GLY A 103 3.02 -28.39 -17.46
CA GLY A 103 1.95 -29.29 -17.91
C GLY A 103 2.40 -30.69 -18.36
N VAL A 104 3.68 -30.88 -18.71
CA VAL A 104 4.21 -32.18 -19.17
C VAL A 104 4.70 -33.04 -17.99
N ASP A 105 5.13 -32.42 -16.90
CA ASP A 105 5.58 -33.13 -15.69
C ASP A 105 4.42 -33.67 -14.82
N ASN A 106 3.16 -33.40 -15.19
CA ASN A 106 1.96 -33.86 -14.46
C ASN A 106 1.22 -35.04 -15.14
N LYS A 107 1.97 -35.96 -15.74
CA LYS A 107 1.47 -37.27 -16.21
C LYS A 107 2.29 -38.41 -15.62
N SER A 108 2.22 -38.58 -14.31
CA SER A 108 2.36 -39.88 -13.67
C SER A 108 1.11 -40.15 -12.83
N SER A 109 0.46 -41.27 -13.14
CA SER A 109 -0.84 -41.73 -12.66
C SER A 109 -0.95 -41.81 -11.12
N CYS A 110 -2.16 -41.51 -10.63
CA CYS A 110 -2.68 -41.66 -9.26
C CYS A 110 -2.52 -43.11 -8.69
N PRO A 111 -2.70 -43.33 -7.37
CA PRO A 111 -4.07 -43.44 -6.83
C PRO A 111 -4.30 -42.83 -5.43
N VAL A 112 -5.59 -42.60 -5.16
CA VAL A 112 -6.19 -42.58 -3.82
C VAL A 112 -5.74 -43.81 -3.04
N GLY A 113 -5.28 -43.63 -1.80
CA GLY A 113 -4.95 -44.74 -0.92
C GLY A 113 -4.25 -44.24 0.35
N GLU A 114 -4.82 -44.63 1.47
CA GLU A 114 -4.34 -44.46 2.83
C GLU A 114 -2.86 -44.86 3.00
N GLU A 115 -2.20 -44.22 3.98
CA GLU A 115 -1.42 -44.85 5.06
C GLU A 115 -0.14 -44.07 5.41
N ASN A 116 -0.04 -43.62 6.66
CA ASN A 116 1.02 -44.01 7.59
C ASN A 116 1.07 -43.06 8.79
N HIS A 117 0.27 -43.45 9.77
CA HIS A 117 0.54 -43.35 11.19
C HIS A 117 2.04 -43.44 11.52
N LEU A 118 2.60 -42.35 12.04
CA LEU A 118 3.80 -42.39 12.86
C LEU A 118 3.39 -41.86 14.23
N ASP A 119 3.15 -42.79 15.15
CA ASP A 119 3.11 -42.53 16.59
C ASP A 119 4.45 -41.95 17.01
N ALA A 120 4.48 -40.63 17.18
CA ALA A 120 5.34 -40.00 18.16
C ALA A 120 4.40 -39.33 19.15
N GLU A 121 4.32 -39.90 20.35
CA GLU A 121 3.65 -39.36 21.55
C GLU A 121 4.17 -37.94 21.84
N ALA A 122 3.61 -36.96 21.13
CA ALA A 122 3.62 -35.56 21.49
C ALA A 122 2.18 -35.22 21.84
N SER A 123 1.90 -35.10 23.13
CA SER A 123 0.62 -34.57 23.60
C SER A 123 0.30 -33.29 22.80
N PRO A 124 -0.92 -33.14 22.25
CA PRO A 124 -1.25 -31.93 21.51
C PRO A 124 -1.10 -30.75 22.49
N ILE A 125 -0.11 -29.90 22.26
CA ILE A 125 -0.04 -28.61 22.92
C ILE A 125 -1.23 -27.84 22.35
N ASN A 126 -2.35 -27.88 23.09
CA ASN A 126 -3.51 -27.07 22.81
C ASN A 126 -3.12 -25.62 23.16
N VAL A 127 -2.46 -24.96 22.21
CA VAL A 127 -2.22 -23.52 22.27
C VAL A 127 -3.56 -22.84 22.04
N LEU A 128 -4.25 -22.52 23.14
CA LEU A 128 -5.41 -21.65 23.11
C LEU A 128 -4.94 -20.22 22.87
N ASP A 129 -5.70 -19.47 22.09
CA ASP A 129 -5.46 -18.05 21.93
C ASP A 129 -5.48 -17.35 23.31
N PRO A 130 -4.53 -16.45 23.60
CA PRO A 130 -4.56 -15.70 24.84
C PRO A 130 -5.87 -14.91 24.92
N GLU A 131 -6.49 -14.90 26.10
CA GLU A 131 -7.73 -14.17 26.30
C GLU A 131 -7.58 -12.72 25.80
N PRO A 132 -8.50 -12.23 24.96
CA PRO A 132 -8.43 -10.87 24.46
C PRO A 132 -8.66 -9.87 25.61
N VAL A 133 -7.56 -9.34 26.14
CA VAL A 133 -7.59 -8.32 27.19
C VAL A 133 -7.71 -6.93 26.56
N GLN A 134 -8.50 -6.05 27.17
CA GLN A 134 -8.54 -4.64 26.78
C GLN A 134 -7.16 -4.00 26.99
N ASN A 135 -6.65 -3.35 25.94
CA ASN A 135 -5.44 -2.54 26.03
C ASN A 135 -5.65 -1.34 26.98
N LYS A 136 -4.63 -1.03 27.78
CA LYS A 136 -4.64 0.13 28.67
C LYS A 136 -4.92 1.40 27.86
N GLY A 137 -6.02 2.09 28.18
CA GLY A 137 -6.40 3.36 27.55
C GLY A 137 -7.58 3.31 26.56
N ALA A 138 -8.14 2.13 26.27
CA ALA A 138 -9.37 2.07 25.48
C ALA A 138 -10.58 2.62 26.26
N PRO A 139 -11.36 3.56 25.71
CA PRO A 139 -12.55 4.05 26.37
C PRO A 139 -13.59 2.93 26.51
N LYS A 140 -14.08 2.71 27.74
CA LYS A 140 -15.16 1.75 28.04
C LYS A 140 -16.49 2.26 27.46
N LYS A 141 -16.70 2.10 26.15
CA LYS A 141 -18.03 2.29 25.56
C LYS A 141 -18.83 1.00 25.79
N PHE A 142 -19.62 0.97 26.87
CA PHE A 142 -20.69 -0.01 27.00
C PHE A 142 -21.69 0.24 25.87
N LYS A 143 -21.54 -0.48 24.75
CA LYS A 143 -22.64 -0.62 23.79
C LYS A 143 -23.58 -1.64 24.37
N SER A 144 -24.79 -1.21 24.72
CA SER A 144 -25.85 -2.12 25.13
C SER A 144 -26.27 -2.97 23.92
N PHE A 145 -26.75 -4.19 24.13
CA PHE A 145 -27.33 -5.03 23.07
C PHE A 145 -28.54 -4.37 22.36
N LEU A 146 -29.04 -3.25 22.90
CA LEU A 146 -30.13 -2.44 22.37
C LEU A 146 -29.65 -1.28 21.48
N ASP A 147 -28.34 -1.01 21.39
CA ASP A 147 -27.79 0.06 20.56
C ASP A 147 -27.86 -0.32 19.07
N LYS A 148 -28.98 0.03 18.43
CA LYS A 148 -29.16 -0.13 16.99
C LYS A 148 -28.14 0.73 16.25
N PRO A 149 -27.38 0.19 15.28
CA PRO A 149 -26.46 0.98 14.47
C PRO A 149 -27.25 2.09 13.76
N LYS A 150 -26.82 3.34 13.93
CA LYS A 150 -27.44 4.49 13.28
C LYS A 150 -27.26 4.34 11.78
N LYS A 151 -28.36 4.13 11.05
CA LYS A 151 -28.35 4.03 9.58
C LYS A 151 -27.75 5.31 9.00
N ARG A 152 -26.80 5.17 8.08
CA ARG A 152 -26.20 6.31 7.36
C ARG A 152 -27.27 7.00 6.53
N ARG A 153 -27.17 8.33 6.44
CA ARG A 153 -28.05 9.19 5.65
C ARG A 153 -27.18 10.09 4.78
N CYS A 154 -27.65 10.38 3.58
CA CYS A 154 -27.01 11.33 2.67
C CYS A 154 -26.75 12.66 3.39
N SER A 155 -25.51 13.15 3.39
CA SER A 155 -25.21 14.41 4.09
C SER A 155 -25.78 15.64 3.39
N GLU A 156 -26.20 15.53 2.13
CA GLU A 156 -26.80 16.64 1.38
C GLU A 156 -28.33 16.71 1.57
N CYS A 157 -29.02 15.58 1.43
CA CYS A 157 -30.49 15.55 1.44
C CYS A 157 -31.09 14.77 2.62
N SER A 158 -30.26 14.18 3.48
CA SER A 158 -30.65 13.35 4.62
C SER A 158 -31.48 12.11 4.30
N SER A 159 -31.61 11.70 3.03
CA SER A 159 -32.25 10.43 2.66
C SER A 159 -31.40 9.23 3.11
N PRO A 160 -32.02 8.15 3.60
CA PRO A 160 -31.33 6.92 3.97
C PRO A 160 -31.03 6.00 2.76
N ASP A 161 -31.56 6.31 1.57
CA ASP A 161 -31.54 5.39 0.42
C ASP A 161 -30.27 5.49 -0.43
N HIS A 162 -29.48 6.54 -0.22
CA HIS A 162 -28.26 6.80 -0.98
C HIS A 162 -27.27 7.62 -0.15
N ASP A 163 -26.00 7.60 -0.56
CA ASP A 163 -24.95 8.43 0.02
C ASP A 163 -24.77 9.72 -0.78
N ARG A 164 -24.00 10.69 -0.25
CA ARG A 164 -23.81 12.01 -0.88
C ARG A 164 -23.37 11.94 -2.34
N THR A 165 -22.52 10.97 -2.69
CA THR A 165 -21.97 10.79 -4.05
C THR A 165 -23.02 10.41 -5.09
N THR A 166 -24.09 9.74 -4.68
CA THR A 166 -25.22 9.35 -5.53
C THR A 166 -26.43 10.26 -5.35
N CYS A 167 -26.27 11.40 -4.67
CA CYS A 167 -27.38 12.29 -4.38
C CYS A 167 -27.96 12.94 -5.63
N PRO A 168 -29.26 12.76 -5.92
CA PRO A 168 -29.91 13.40 -7.05
C PRO A 168 -29.88 14.94 -6.96
N LYS A 169 -29.86 15.51 -5.74
CA LYS A 169 -29.75 16.95 -5.53
C LYS A 169 -28.38 17.50 -5.99
N LEU A 170 -27.30 16.76 -5.72
CA LEU A 170 -25.96 17.14 -6.20
C LEU A 170 -25.80 16.93 -7.70
N ARG A 171 -26.35 15.84 -8.24
CA ARG A 171 -26.30 15.58 -9.69
C ARG A 171 -27.04 16.66 -10.51
N ARG A 172 -28.15 17.18 -9.98
CA ARG A 172 -28.88 18.28 -10.62
C ARG A 172 -28.11 19.61 -10.59
N TYR A 173 -27.33 19.88 -9.55
CA TYR A 173 -26.50 21.07 -9.47
C TYR A 173 -25.40 21.08 -10.54
N VAL A 174 -24.74 19.94 -10.76
CA VAL A 174 -23.69 19.79 -11.79
C VAL A 174 -24.25 19.94 -13.21
N GLN A 175 -25.49 19.48 -13.46
CA GLN A 175 -26.14 19.64 -14.76
C GLN A 175 -26.68 21.06 -15.01
N GLY A 176 -27.02 21.82 -13.96
CA GLY A 176 -27.46 23.21 -14.08
C GLY A 176 -26.34 24.19 -14.39
N SER A 177 -25.12 23.94 -13.89
CA SER A 177 -23.96 24.81 -14.12
C SER A 177 -23.39 24.74 -15.54
N ASP A 178 -23.71 23.70 -16.31
CA ASP A 178 -23.25 23.54 -17.70
C ASP A 178 -24.08 24.37 -18.71
N GLN A 179 -25.26 24.86 -18.33
CA GLN A 179 -26.10 25.71 -19.20
C GLN A 179 -25.71 27.19 -19.15
N ASP A 180 -25.21 27.71 -18.02
CA ASP A 180 -24.81 29.12 -17.89
C ASP A 180 -23.50 29.45 -18.65
N MET A 181 -22.66 28.46 -18.96
CA MET A 181 -21.43 28.69 -19.73
C MET A 181 -21.67 28.82 -21.25
N ARG A 182 -22.85 28.39 -21.76
CA ARG A 182 -23.15 28.45 -23.21
C ARG A 182 -23.67 29.80 -23.69
N LEU A 183 -24.22 30.63 -22.80
CA LEU A 183 -24.72 31.97 -23.16
C LEU A 183 -23.63 33.04 -23.26
N VAL A 184 -22.45 32.82 -22.69
CA VAL A 184 -21.32 33.77 -22.77
C VAL A 184 -20.51 33.59 -24.07
N GLY A 185 -20.61 32.42 -24.71
CA GLY A 185 -19.85 32.07 -25.92
C GLY A 185 -20.41 32.60 -27.25
N GLU A 186 -21.69 32.99 -27.30
CA GLU A 186 -22.31 33.47 -28.55
C GLU A 186 -22.17 34.99 -28.76
N MET A 187 -21.77 35.74 -27.73
CA MET A 187 -21.63 37.20 -27.82
C MET A 187 -20.26 37.66 -28.33
N THR A 188 -19.24 36.79 -28.38
CA THR A 188 -17.86 37.17 -28.75
C THR A 188 -17.54 36.96 -30.23
N HIS A 189 -18.40 36.32 -31.01
CA HIS A 189 -18.11 36.00 -32.43
C HIS A 189 -18.68 37.01 -33.44
N ALA A 190 -19.42 38.03 -33.00
CA ALA A 190 -20.08 38.99 -33.89
C ALA A 190 -19.34 40.32 -34.09
N ARG A 191 -18.10 40.49 -33.59
CA ARG A 191 -17.40 41.81 -33.60
C ARG A 191 -16.05 41.87 -34.28
N LEU A 192 -15.68 40.89 -35.11
CA LEU A 192 -14.45 40.95 -35.92
C LEU A 192 -14.71 40.64 -37.40
N ARG A 193 -15.68 41.32 -37.99
CA ARG A 193 -15.64 41.70 -39.41
C ARG A 193 -16.29 43.06 -39.51
N VAL A 194 -15.53 44.04 -39.98
CA VAL A 194 -15.92 45.17 -40.83
C VAL A 194 -15.01 46.38 -40.54
N TYR A 195 -14.24 46.71 -41.58
CA TYR A 195 -13.32 47.83 -41.85
C TYR A 195 -11.98 47.89 -41.10
#